data_AF-A0A397W9G4-F1
#
_entry.id   AF-A0A397W9G4-F1
#
_cell.length_a   1.000
_cell.length_b   1.000
_cell.length_c   1.000
_cell.angle_alpha   90.00
_cell.angle_beta   90.00
_cell.angle_gamma   90.00
#
_symmetry.space_group_name_H-M   'P 1'
#
loop_
_entity.id
_entity.type
_entity.pdbx_description
1 polymer ?
#
loop_
_entity_poly.entity_id
_entity_poly.type
_entity_poly.pdbx_seq_one_letter_code
_entity_poly.pdbx_strand_id
1 'polypeptide(L)'
;MIAWVSYDCLTDIKEIGRGGHATVYKATCLGGIIFKYGSDKSKRNVALKTVNLQEFENHDNCNSNYCAPNVYGLTLNPKTGEIIMVFQYAEDGDLANYLKKNWQH
;
A
#
# COMPACT_ATOMS: atom_id res chain seq x y z
N MET A 1 -0.63 -8.51 -11.59
CA MET A 1 0.31 -7.67 -12.36
C MET A 1 1.22 -7.00 -11.34
N ILE A 2 2.52 -7.29 -11.33
CA ILE A 2 3.45 -6.73 -10.33
C ILE A 2 4.10 -5.49 -10.93
N ALA A 3 3.87 -4.31 -10.35
CA ALA A 3 4.59 -3.09 -10.68
C ALA A 3 5.74 -2.86 -9.68
N TRP A 4 6.77 -2.16 -10.12
CA TRP A 4 7.83 -1.65 -9.25
C TRP A 4 7.56 -0.18 -8.94
N VAL A 5 7.61 0.19 -7.67
CA VAL A 5 7.47 1.57 -7.21
C VAL A 5 8.81 2.06 -6.72
N SER A 6 9.34 3.13 -7.32
CA SER A 6 10.57 3.74 -6.83
C SER A 6 10.38 4.25 -5.40
N TYR A 7 11.27 3.88 -4.47
CA TYR A 7 11.17 4.38 -3.10
C TYR A 7 11.30 5.92 -3.06
N ASP A 8 12.13 6.47 -3.96
CA ASP A 8 12.40 7.91 -4.04
C ASP A 8 11.18 8.75 -4.47
N CYS A 9 10.14 8.12 -5.04
CA CYS A 9 8.91 8.84 -5.35
C CYS A 9 7.98 8.98 -4.14
N LEU A 10 8.30 8.37 -2.99
CA LEU A 10 7.48 8.40 -1.78
C LEU A 10 7.91 9.56 -0.87
N THR A 11 7.00 10.50 -0.65
CA THR A 11 7.20 11.65 0.24
C THR A 11 6.16 11.66 1.35
N ASP A 12 6.36 12.51 2.37
CA ASP A 12 5.40 12.73 3.45
C ASP A 12 5.00 11.44 4.19
N ILE A 13 5.96 10.51 4.34
CA ILE A 13 5.71 9.20 4.95
C ILE A 13 5.35 9.40 6.42
N LYS A 14 4.13 9.01 6.78
CA LYS A 14 3.58 9.14 8.14
C LYS A 14 2.94 7.84 8.59
N GLU A 15 3.26 7.38 9.79
CA GLU A 15 2.58 6.24 10.42
C GLU A 15 1.10 6.59 10.66
N ILE A 16 0.19 5.74 10.20
CA ILE A 16 -1.25 5.91 10.35
C ILE A 16 -1.90 4.81 11.19
N GLY A 17 -1.20 3.71 11.42
CA GLY A 17 -1.69 2.63 12.25
C GLY A 17 -0.63 1.57 12.49
N ARG A 18 -0.67 0.96 13.67
CA ARG A 18 0.21 -0.13 14.06
C ARG A 18 -0.63 -1.25 14.66
N GLY A 19 -0.56 -2.42 14.06
CA GLY A 19 -1.18 -3.64 14.57
C GLY A 19 -0.14 -4.62 15.10
N GLY A 20 -0.60 -5.78 15.56
CA GLY A 20 0.29 -6.86 16.03
C GLY A 20 1.16 -7.50 14.94
N HIS A 21 0.80 -7.31 13.66
CA HIS A 21 1.45 -7.98 12.54
C HIS A 21 2.18 -7.04 11.57
N ALA A 22 1.87 -5.74 11.59
CA ALA A 22 2.49 -4.77 10.70
C ALA A 22 2.26 -3.33 11.18
N THR A 23 3.12 -2.43 10.70
CA THR A 23 2.89 -0.98 10.75
C THR A 23 2.48 -0.50 9.36
N VAL A 24 1.48 0.38 9.31
CA VAL A 24 0.94 0.96 8.09
C VAL A 24 1.27 2.45 8.06
N TYR A 25 1.76 2.90 6.92
CA TYR A 25 2.11 4.29 6.68
C TYR A 25 1.27 4.87 5.54
N LYS A 26 0.92 6.15 5.62
CA LYS A 26 0.49 6.95 4.48
C LYS A 26 1.71 7.61 3.85
N ALA A 27 1.76 7.67 2.52
CA ALA A 27 2.73 8.46 1.79
C ALA A 27 2.10 9.11 0.58
N THR A 28 2.75 10.14 0.07
CA THR A 28 2.45 10.75 -1.23
C THR A 28 3.40 10.14 -2.27
N CYS A 29 2.88 9.49 -3.31
CA CYS A 29 3.66 9.05 -4.45
C CYS A 29 3.66 10.17 -5.51
N LEU A 30 4.83 10.68 -5.89
CA LEU A 30 4.99 11.78 -6.88
C LEU A 30 5.03 11.31 -8.34
N GLY A 31 4.67 10.06 -8.61
CA GLY A 31 4.74 9.47 -9.96
C GLY A 31 6.05 8.73 -10.18
N GLY A 32 6.06 7.45 -9.79
CA GLY A 32 7.21 6.56 -9.91
C GLY A 32 6.81 5.09 -9.97
N ILE A 33 5.59 4.80 -10.44
CA ILE A 33 5.07 3.44 -10.58
C ILE A 33 5.41 2.95 -11.99
N ILE A 34 6.18 1.87 -12.08
CA ILE A 34 6.66 1.27 -13.31
C ILE A 34 6.01 -0.10 -13.49
N PHE A 35 5.29 -0.28 -14.58
CA PHE A 35 4.68 -1.55 -14.98
C PHE A 35 5.50 -2.20 -16.09
N LYS A 36 5.23 -3.48 -16.38
CA LYS A 36 5.90 -4.23 -17.45
C LYS A 36 5.83 -3.54 -18.83
N TYR A 37 4.74 -2.81 -19.11
CA TYR A 37 4.48 -2.18 -20.41
C TYR A 37 4.19 -0.68 -20.32
N GLY A 38 4.57 0.00 -19.22
CA GLY A 38 4.29 1.43 -19.07
C GLY A 38 4.70 2.00 -17.73
N SER A 39 4.39 3.28 -17.52
CA SER A 39 4.66 3.98 -16.26
C SER A 39 3.52 4.91 -15.92
N ASP A 40 3.23 5.06 -14.64
CA ASP A 40 2.29 6.04 -14.12
C ASP A 40 3.03 7.13 -13.35
N LYS A 41 2.87 8.36 -13.85
CA LYS A 41 3.51 9.57 -13.33
C LYS A 41 2.55 10.44 -12.51
N SER A 42 1.33 9.98 -12.27
CA SER A 42 0.35 10.76 -11.53
C SER A 42 0.68 10.76 -10.04
N LYS A 43 0.46 11.92 -9.42
CA LYS A 43 0.60 12.10 -7.98
C LYS A 43 -0.61 11.50 -7.26
N ARG A 44 -0.39 10.68 -6.22
CA ARG A 44 -1.48 10.08 -5.42
C ARG A 44 -1.06 9.72 -4.01
N ASN A 45 -2.04 9.63 -3.11
CA ASN A 45 -1.84 9.05 -1.79
C ASN A 45 -1.75 7.52 -1.91
N VAL A 46 -0.80 6.92 -1.19
CA VAL A 46 -0.61 5.48 -1.13
C VAL A 46 -0.52 5.03 0.33
N ALA A 47 -0.92 3.78 0.58
CA ALA A 47 -0.64 3.12 1.85
C ALA A 47 0.57 2.19 1.68
N LEU A 48 1.48 2.23 2.64
CA LEU A 48 2.69 1.41 2.68
C LEU A 48 2.57 0.41 3.84
N LYS A 49 2.90 -0.85 3.56
CA LYS A 49 2.94 -1.89 4.58
C LYS A 49 4.17 -2.77 4.35
N THR A 50 4.96 -2.97 5.40
CA THR A 50 6.02 -3.97 5.41
C THR A 50 5.42 -5.36 5.32
N VAL A 51 5.93 -6.20 4.45
CA VAL A 51 5.43 -7.57 4.28
C VAL A 51 6.55 -8.58 4.50
N ASN A 52 6.20 -9.72 5.08
CA ASN A 52 7.05 -10.90 4.98
C ASN A 52 6.69 -11.68 3.70
N LEU A 53 7.59 -12.57 3.25
CA LEU A 53 7.41 -13.33 2.01
C LEU A 53 6.12 -14.17 2.01
N GLN A 54 5.76 -14.73 3.16
CA GLN A 54 4.57 -15.57 3.31
C GLN A 54 3.26 -14.77 3.17
N GLU A 55 3.23 -13.54 3.66
CA GLU A 55 2.10 -12.63 3.51
C GLU A 55 1.93 -12.17 2.06
N PHE A 56 3.03 -12.03 1.32
CA PHE A 56 2.99 -11.74 -0.12
C PHE A 56 2.35 -12.87 -0.92
N GLU A 57 2.74 -14.12 -0.68
CA GLU A 57 2.15 -15.29 -1.35
C GLU A 57 0.65 -15.42 -1.06
N ASN A 58 0.24 -15.17 0.19
CA ASN A 58 -1.17 -15.18 0.57
C ASN A 58 -1.96 -14.07 -0.13
N HIS A 59 -1.37 -12.88 -0.28
CA HIS A 59 -2.04 -11.75 -0.93
C HIS A 59 -2.18 -11.95 -2.44
N ASP A 60 -1.17 -12.53 -3.11
CA ASP A 60 -1.24 -12.82 -4.54
C ASP A 60 -2.34 -13.85 -4.85
N ASN A 61 -2.48 -14.88 -4.00
CA ASN A 61 -3.58 -15.85 -4.06
C ASN A 61 -4.97 -15.22 -3.82
N CYS A 62 -5.07 -14.16 -3.00
CA CYS A 62 -6.33 -13.46 -2.73
C CYS A 62 -6.72 -12.42 -3.79
N ASN A 63 -5.80 -12.02 -4.67
CA ASN A 63 -6.04 -10.97 -5.65
C ASN A 63 -7.10 -11.35 -6.72
N SER A 64 -7.53 -12.61 -6.77
CA SER A 64 -8.60 -13.09 -7.66
C SER A 64 -10.02 -12.75 -7.18
N ASN A 65 -10.22 -12.36 -5.91
CA ASN A 65 -11.55 -12.40 -5.25
C ASN A 65 -12.06 -11.06 -4.67
N TYR A 66 -11.62 -9.90 -5.17
CA TYR A 66 -12.13 -8.56 -4.77
C TYR A 66 -12.02 -8.20 -3.27
N CYS A 67 -11.28 -8.98 -2.46
CA CYS A 67 -11.28 -8.84 -1.00
C CYS A 67 -10.23 -7.85 -0.45
N ALA A 68 -9.35 -7.28 -1.28
CA ALA A 68 -8.23 -6.47 -0.82
C ALA A 68 -8.08 -5.15 -1.58
N PRO A 69 -7.58 -4.07 -0.93
CA PRO A 69 -7.26 -2.82 -1.63
C PRO A 69 -6.25 -3.09 -2.76
N ASN A 70 -6.41 -2.39 -3.88
CA ASN A 70 -5.57 -2.59 -5.06
C ASN A 70 -4.09 -2.41 -4.71
N VAL A 71 -3.29 -3.43 -4.98
CA VAL A 71 -1.83 -3.36 -4.86
C VAL A 71 -1.29 -2.64 -6.09
N TYR A 72 -0.62 -1.51 -5.87
CA TYR A 72 0.11 -0.83 -6.95
C TYR A 72 1.40 -1.55 -7.27
N GLY A 73 2.12 -2.06 -6.28
CA GLY A 73 3.38 -2.75 -6.51
C GLY A 73 4.22 -2.92 -5.26
N LEU A 74 5.49 -3.23 -5.48
CA LEU A 74 6.51 -3.37 -4.45
C LEU A 74 7.53 -2.24 -4.52
N THR A 75 8.07 -1.87 -3.36
CA THR A 75 9.24 -1.00 -3.25
C THR A 75 10.22 -1.58 -2.22
N LEU A 76 11.48 -1.18 -2.32
CA LEU A 76 12.54 -1.58 -1.39
C LEU A 76 13.01 -0.35 -0.64
N ASN A 77 12.96 -0.39 0.69
CA ASN A 77 13.54 0.67 1.50
C ASN A 77 15.07 0.60 1.41
N PRO A 78 15.76 1.61 0.85
CA PRO A 78 17.21 1.57 0.66
C PRO A 78 17.98 1.62 1.99
N LYS A 79 17.36 2.09 3.08
CA LYS A 79 18.00 2.18 4.40
C LYS A 79 17.91 0.88 5.19
N THR A 80 16.77 0.20 5.13
CA THR A 80 16.51 -1.00 5.95
C THR A 80 16.62 -2.30 5.15
N GLY A 81 16.57 -2.24 3.82
CA GLY A 81 16.51 -3.42 2.96
C GLY A 81 15.14 -4.14 2.99
N GLU A 82 14.14 -3.53 3.64
CA GLU A 82 12.82 -4.14 3.78
C GLU A 82 12.00 -3.98 2.50
N ILE A 83 11.30 -5.06 2.13
CA ILE A 83 10.30 -5.05 1.06
C ILE A 83 9.00 -4.47 1.61
N ILE A 84 8.48 -3.48 0.90
CA ILE A 84 7.26 -2.76 1.26
C ILE A 84 6.26 -2.94 0.11
N MET A 85 5.05 -3.36 0.44
CA MET A 85 3.93 -3.31 -0.49
C MET A 85 3.32 -1.91 -0.50
N VAL A 86 2.98 -1.46 -1.71
CA VAL A 86 2.32 -0.18 -1.98
C VAL A 86 0.89 -0.43 -2.41
N PHE A 87 -0.06 0.11 -1.66
CA PHE A 87 -1.50 -0.05 -1.88
C PHE A 87 -2.16 1.28 -2.24
N GLN A 88 -3.33 1.18 -2.86
CA GLN A 88 -4.29 2.28 -2.89
C GLN A 88 -4.63 2.73 -1.47
N TYR A 89 -4.54 4.03 -1.21
CA TYR A 89 -4.94 4.62 0.07
C TYR A 89 -6.47 4.75 0.15
N ALA A 90 -7.06 4.32 1.27
CA ALA A 90 -8.48 4.51 1.55
C ALA A 90 -8.71 5.87 2.23
N GLU A 91 -9.33 6.80 1.50
CA GLU A 91 -9.57 8.16 2.01
C GLU A 91 -10.61 8.19 3.15
N ASP A 92 -11.51 7.21 3.21
CA ASP A 92 -12.53 7.09 4.26
C ASP A 92 -11.99 6.58 5.62
N GLY A 93 -10.68 6.38 5.72
CA GLY A 93 -10.02 5.93 6.95
C GLY A 93 -10.11 4.42 7.16
N ASP A 94 -9.85 3.98 8.39
CA ASP A 94 -9.91 2.57 8.74
C ASP A 94 -11.36 2.06 8.84
N LEU A 95 -11.50 0.73 8.72
CA LEU A 95 -12.79 0.06 8.76
C LEU A 95 -13.58 0.35 10.04
N ALA A 96 -12.93 0.47 11.19
CA ALA A 96 -13.61 0.70 12.45
C ALA A 96 -14.24 2.10 12.50
N ASN A 97 -13.51 3.11 12.02
CA ASN A 97 -14.01 4.48 11.89
C ASN A 97 -15.11 4.58 10.84
N TYR A 98 -14.96 3.90 9.70
CA TYR A 98 -16.00 3.83 8.68
C TYR A 98 -17.30 3.22 9.22
N LEU A 99 -17.22 2.08 9.92
CA LEU A 99 -18.39 1.42 10.50
C LEU A 99 -19.05 2.27 11.59
N LYS A 100 -18.29 2.91 12.48
CA LYS A 100 -18.84 3.82 13.51
C LYS A 100 -19.63 4.99 12.91
N LYS A 101 -19.17 5.51 11.77
CA LYS A 101 -19.80 6.64 11.09
C LYS A 101 -21.07 6.23 10.34
N ASN A 102 -21.06 5.05 9.69
CA ASN A 102 -22.10 4.66 8.74
C ASN A 102 -23.10 3.63 9.30
N TRP A 103 -22.81 3.02 10.46
CA TRP A 103 -23.65 2.00 11.08
C TRP A 103 -24.30 2.52 12.37
N GLN A 104 -25.14 3.56 12.23
CA GLN A 104 -25.98 4.09 13.30
C GLN A 104 -27.46 3.88 12.94
N HIS A 105 -27.96 2.67 13.17
CA HIS A 105 -29.39 2.32 13.15
C HIS A 105 -29.72 1.46 14.37
#